data_AF-A0A9R1IH62-F1
#
_entry.id   AF-A0A9R1IH62-F1
#
_cell.length_a   1.000
_cell.length_b   1.000
_cell.length_c   1.000
_cell.angle_alpha   90.00
_cell.angle_beta   90.00
_cell.angle_gamma   90.00
#
_symmetry.space_group_name_H-M   'P 1'
#
loop_
_entity.id
_entity.type
_entity.pdbx_description
1 polymer ?
#
loop_
_entity_poly.entity_id
_entity_poly.type
_entity_poly.pdbx_seq_one_letter_code
_entity_poly.pdbx_strand_id
1 'polypeptide(L)'
;MAASSSELPERLVVLYASQTGNAMDAAERVGREAERGGCPAVDVLSMDCFDPSCLPRERYVVFVVSTMGQGDPPDSMKDFWTYLTRKSLGARWLEGLFYAVFGLGDSTYGKYNYPAKKLDRRLFNLGAERITEKGLGDDQHSSGYEGALDPWLLILWKSLNQTNPSLLPRISDAIHPNLNILGDAKVEVIYYSAPQDTTISDPKILIERARSMSPALKYHNEGEPQFMLQMVYHEEGEYRQLGFWAGKGANIGNLFCAVPKVLKLHESHFWN
;
A
#
# COMPACT_ATOMS: atom_id res chain seq x y z
N MET A 1 18.56 -35.79 -17.98
CA MET A 1 17.58 -35.40 -16.93
C MET A 1 17.94 -33.98 -16.53
N ALA A 2 17.19 -32.99 -17.01
CA ALA A 2 17.39 -31.60 -16.62
C ALA A 2 16.92 -31.45 -15.18
N ALA A 3 17.77 -30.89 -14.32
CA ALA A 3 17.39 -30.55 -12.95
C ALA A 3 16.24 -29.53 -13.02
N SER A 4 15.09 -29.83 -12.40
CA SER A 4 14.04 -28.85 -12.20
C SER A 4 14.58 -27.80 -11.24
N SER A 5 14.89 -26.61 -11.75
CA SER A 5 15.06 -25.42 -10.93
C SER A 5 13.77 -25.23 -10.14
N SER A 6 13.81 -25.46 -8.83
CA SER A 6 12.71 -25.12 -7.94
C SER A 6 12.56 -23.60 -7.98
N GLU A 7 11.64 -23.09 -8.82
CA GLU A 7 11.29 -21.68 -8.82
C GLU A 7 10.80 -21.34 -7.42
N LEU A 8 11.52 -20.44 -6.74
CA LEU A 8 11.03 -19.86 -5.50
C LEU A 8 9.63 -19.27 -5.79
N PRO A 9 8.65 -19.47 -4.89
CA PRO A 9 7.30 -19.00 -5.10
C PRO A 9 7.31 -17.50 -5.41
N GLU A 10 6.56 -17.10 -6.43
CA GLU A 10 6.41 -15.70 -6.83
C GLU A 10 5.66 -14.93 -5.75
N ARG A 11 6.41 -14.39 -4.78
CA ARG A 11 5.88 -13.62 -3.67
C ARG A 11 6.67 -12.35 -3.43
N LEU A 12 5.99 -11.36 -2.87
CA LEU A 12 6.58 -10.11 -2.39
C LEU A 12 6.52 -10.07 -0.86
N VAL A 13 7.66 -9.84 -0.22
CA VAL A 13 7.71 -9.60 1.23
C VAL A 13 7.88 -8.11 1.48
N VAL A 14 7.02 -7.53 2.30
CA VAL A 14 7.12 -6.14 2.77
C VAL A 14 7.45 -6.16 4.25
N LEU A 15 8.67 -5.72 4.59
CA LEU A 15 9.15 -5.64 5.96
C LEU A 15 9.13 -4.19 6.44
N TYR A 16 8.41 -3.92 7.52
CA TYR A 16 8.33 -2.57 8.08
C TYR A 16 8.91 -2.47 9.48
N ALA A 17 9.41 -1.27 9.80
CA ALA A 17 9.71 -0.90 11.17
C ALA A 17 9.09 0.47 11.46
N SER A 18 8.28 0.52 12.51
CA SER A 18 7.42 1.64 12.87
C SER A 18 7.36 1.79 14.39
N GLN A 19 7.20 3.02 14.87
CA GLN A 19 6.91 3.30 16.29
C GLN A 19 5.51 3.85 16.51
N THR A 20 5.03 4.68 15.58
CA THR A 20 3.75 5.40 15.70
C THR A 20 2.72 5.00 14.64
N GLY A 21 3.03 4.05 13.74
CA GLY A 21 2.10 3.53 12.73
C GLY A 21 2.43 3.92 11.29
N ASN A 22 2.98 5.11 11.02
CA ASN A 22 3.14 5.61 9.64
C ASN A 22 3.89 4.66 8.68
N ALA A 23 4.97 4.01 9.14
CA ALA A 23 5.70 3.05 8.30
C ALA A 23 4.93 1.74 8.08
N MET A 24 4.07 1.35 9.02
CA MET A 24 3.15 0.23 8.87
C MET A 24 2.08 0.58 7.82
N ASP A 25 1.45 1.75 7.91
CA ASP A 25 0.43 2.20 6.95
C ASP A 25 0.98 2.26 5.51
N ALA A 26 2.19 2.81 5.35
CA ALA A 26 2.88 2.83 4.07
C ALA A 26 3.22 1.42 3.55
N ALA A 27 3.63 0.50 4.43
CA ALA A 27 3.92 -0.88 4.05
C ALA A 27 2.65 -1.67 3.67
N GLU A 28 1.56 -1.47 4.40
CA GLU A 28 0.26 -2.05 4.02
C GLU A 28 -0.23 -1.49 2.69
N ARG A 29 0.03 -0.22 2.38
CA ARG A 29 -0.25 0.36 1.06
C ARG A 29 0.53 -0.34 -0.04
N VAL A 30 1.84 -0.56 0.15
CA VAL A 30 2.66 -1.36 -0.78
C VAL A 30 2.04 -2.73 -0.98
N GLY A 31 1.63 -3.41 0.10
CA GLY A 31 1.02 -4.73 0.03
C GLY A 31 -0.29 -4.74 -0.78
N ARG A 32 -1.22 -3.82 -0.47
CA ARG A 32 -2.49 -3.68 -1.19
C ARG A 32 -2.29 -3.38 -2.68
N GLU A 33 -1.31 -2.54 -3.03
CA GLU A 33 -1.02 -2.22 -4.43
C GLU A 33 -0.38 -3.41 -5.17
N ALA A 34 0.47 -4.20 -4.51
CA ALA A 34 1.01 -5.43 -5.09
C ALA A 34 -0.08 -6.50 -5.32
N GLU A 35 -0.99 -6.70 -4.37
CA GLU A 35 -2.14 -7.60 -4.52
C GLU A 35 -3.03 -7.16 -5.68
N ARG A 36 -3.32 -5.85 -5.80
CA ARG A 36 -4.07 -5.29 -6.94
C ARG A 36 -3.35 -5.49 -8.26
N GLY A 37 -2.02 -5.40 -8.25
CA GLY A 37 -1.14 -5.72 -9.37
C GLY A 37 -1.12 -7.21 -9.74
N GLY A 38 -1.83 -8.07 -9.01
CA GLY A 38 -1.96 -9.50 -9.29
C GLY A 38 -0.84 -10.36 -8.69
N CYS A 39 -0.13 -9.85 -7.67
CA CYS A 39 0.91 -10.63 -7.01
C CYS A 39 0.34 -11.91 -6.39
N PRO A 40 0.89 -13.12 -6.67
CA PRO A 40 0.32 -14.38 -6.19
C PRO A 40 0.30 -14.52 -4.66
N ALA A 41 1.32 -13.95 -3.99
CA ALA A 41 1.41 -13.94 -2.54
C ALA A 41 2.15 -12.68 -2.06
N VAL A 42 1.60 -12.04 -1.02
CA VAL A 42 2.17 -10.85 -0.41
C VAL A 42 2.16 -11.03 1.10
N ASP A 43 3.33 -10.89 1.72
CA ASP A 43 3.47 -10.87 3.18
C ASP A 43 3.80 -9.45 3.63
N VAL A 44 3.05 -8.88 4.57
CA VAL A 44 3.39 -7.59 5.21
C VAL A 44 3.66 -7.85 6.69
N LEU A 45 4.91 -7.69 7.12
CA LEU A 45 5.35 -8.08 8.45
C LEU A 45 6.18 -6.98 9.10
N SER A 46 6.02 -6.81 10.42
CA SER A 46 6.97 -6.03 11.21
C SER A 46 8.33 -6.76 11.24
N MET A 47 9.43 -6.00 11.26
CA MET A 47 10.79 -6.55 11.23
C MET A 47 11.13 -7.44 12.44
N ASP A 48 10.47 -7.24 13.58
CA ASP A 48 10.62 -8.07 14.79
C ASP A 48 9.82 -9.38 14.72
N CYS A 49 8.90 -9.50 13.77
CA CYS A 49 8.16 -10.73 13.46
C CYS A 49 8.80 -11.55 12.33
N PHE A 50 9.91 -11.08 11.75
CA PHE A 50 10.61 -11.74 10.65
C PHE A 50 11.99 -12.22 11.10
N ASP A 51 12.31 -13.51 10.89
CA ASP A 51 13.66 -14.02 11.13
C ASP A 51 14.62 -13.53 10.03
N PRO A 52 15.57 -12.63 10.32
CA PRO A 52 16.50 -12.11 9.32
C PRO A 52 17.37 -13.22 8.70
N SER A 53 17.53 -14.38 9.33
CA SER A 53 18.25 -15.52 8.74
C SER A 53 17.57 -16.10 7.50
N CYS A 54 16.28 -15.82 7.32
CA CYS A 54 15.48 -16.25 6.17
C CYS A 54 15.63 -15.34 4.94
N LEU A 55 16.20 -14.14 5.05
CA LEU A 55 16.36 -13.22 3.91
C LEU A 55 16.97 -13.86 2.65
N PRO A 56 18.02 -14.71 2.71
CA PRO A 56 18.59 -15.32 1.52
C PRO A 56 17.64 -16.26 0.76
N ARG A 57 16.50 -16.62 1.36
CA ARG A 57 15.44 -17.42 0.72
C ARG A 57 14.41 -16.55 -0.01
N GLU A 58 14.47 -15.25 0.18
CA GLU A 58 13.56 -14.29 -0.40
C GLU A 58 14.12 -13.70 -1.69
N ARG A 59 13.26 -13.58 -2.70
CA ARG A 59 13.63 -13.02 -4.00
C ARG A 59 13.29 -11.54 -4.14
N TYR A 60 12.15 -11.11 -3.60
CA TYR A 60 11.68 -9.72 -3.68
C TYR A 60 11.28 -9.21 -2.29
N VAL A 61 11.99 -8.20 -1.79
CA VAL A 61 11.73 -7.62 -0.47
C VAL A 61 11.65 -6.09 -0.51
N VAL A 62 10.55 -5.51 -0.06
CA VAL A 62 10.40 -4.06 0.13
C VAL A 62 10.54 -3.74 1.60
N PHE A 63 11.41 -2.79 1.93
CA PHE A 63 11.64 -2.34 3.31
C PHE A 63 11.03 -0.96 3.53
N VAL A 64 10.23 -0.78 4.59
CA VAL A 64 9.63 0.51 4.95
C VAL A 64 10.03 0.87 6.37
N VAL A 65 10.86 1.90 6.55
CA VAL A 65 11.53 2.17 7.84
C VAL A 65 11.35 3.61 8.26
N SER A 66 10.72 3.84 9.42
CA SER A 66 10.68 5.17 10.03
C SER A 66 11.95 5.52 10.78
N THR A 67 12.17 6.81 11.04
CA THR A 67 13.30 7.33 11.82
C THR A 67 12.81 7.89 13.15
N MET A 68 13.45 7.52 14.26
CA MET A 68 13.10 8.02 15.60
C MET A 68 14.03 9.15 16.05
N GLY A 69 13.46 10.18 16.67
CA GLY A 69 14.16 11.19 17.47
C GLY A 69 15.48 11.66 16.86
N GLN A 70 16.59 11.21 17.45
CA GLN A 70 17.95 11.60 17.07
C GLN A 70 18.54 10.81 15.89
N GLY A 71 17.70 10.16 15.09
CA GLY A 71 18.07 9.34 13.94
C GLY A 71 18.28 7.86 14.23
N ASP A 72 17.67 7.37 15.32
CA ASP A 72 17.75 5.98 15.72
C ASP A 72 16.67 5.15 14.99
N PRO A 73 16.92 3.85 14.76
CA PRO A 73 15.90 2.96 14.22
C PRO A 73 14.75 2.75 15.22
N PRO A 74 13.53 2.42 14.75
CA PRO A 74 12.43 1.98 15.60
C PRO A 74 12.81 0.74 16.41
N ASP A 75 12.14 0.51 17.54
CA ASP A 75 12.41 -0.66 18.39
C ASP A 75 12.26 -1.99 17.63
N SER A 76 11.24 -2.09 16.78
CA SER A 76 10.97 -3.28 15.96
C SER A 76 12.05 -3.60 14.91
N MET A 77 13.00 -2.69 14.65
CA MET A 77 14.14 -2.93 13.76
C MET A 77 15.40 -3.41 14.49
N LYS A 78 15.49 -3.25 15.82
CA LYS A 78 16.77 -3.39 16.56
C LYS A 78 17.43 -4.76 16.37
N ASP A 79 16.68 -5.84 16.54
CA ASP A 79 17.22 -7.20 16.42
C ASP A 79 17.56 -7.55 14.98
N PHE A 80 16.70 -7.16 14.04
CA PHE A 80 16.92 -7.29 12.61
C PHE A 80 18.21 -6.57 12.17
N TRP A 81 18.41 -5.32 12.61
CA TRP A 81 19.61 -4.53 12.31
C TRP A 81 20.87 -5.11 12.94
N THR A 82 20.77 -5.57 14.19
CA THR A 82 21.88 -6.24 14.89
C THR A 82 22.31 -7.50 14.16
N TYR A 83 21.36 -8.29 13.64
CA TYR A 83 21.66 -9.45 12.81
C TYR A 83 22.37 -9.05 11.51
N LEU A 84 21.82 -8.10 10.76
CA LEU A 84 22.38 -7.68 9.47
C LEU A 84 23.77 -7.08 9.60
N THR A 85 24.12 -6.48 10.73
CA THR A 85 25.44 -5.85 10.94
C THR A 85 26.53 -6.81 11.42
N ARG A 86 26.22 -8.10 11.59
CA ARG A 86 27.21 -9.13 11.96
C ARG A 86 28.34 -9.21 10.93
N LYS A 87 29.58 -9.23 11.42
CA LYS A 87 30.79 -9.38 10.59
C LYS A 87 30.90 -10.75 9.92
N SER A 88 30.19 -11.76 10.42
CA SER A 88 30.15 -13.10 9.85
C SER A 88 29.36 -13.20 8.54
N LEU A 89 28.53 -12.19 8.20
CA LEU A 89 27.79 -12.16 6.94
C LEU A 89 28.71 -11.70 5.82
N GLY A 90 28.94 -12.57 4.84
CA GLY A 90 29.76 -12.29 3.67
C GLY A 90 29.12 -11.31 2.70
N ALA A 91 29.92 -10.75 1.79
CA ALA A 91 29.48 -9.75 0.81
C ALA A 91 28.52 -10.25 -0.28
N ARG A 92 28.30 -11.57 -0.36
CA ARG A 92 27.35 -12.23 -1.29
C ARG A 92 26.20 -12.94 -0.54
N TRP A 93 26.02 -12.63 0.74
CA TRP A 93 25.05 -13.32 1.58
C TRP A 93 23.59 -13.14 1.12
N LEU A 94 23.28 -12.05 0.43
CA LEU A 94 21.97 -11.75 -0.18
C LEU A 94 21.99 -11.81 -1.71
N GLU A 95 22.90 -12.59 -2.30
CA GLU A 95 22.92 -12.78 -3.74
C GLU A 95 21.59 -13.39 -4.24
N GLY A 96 21.01 -12.77 -5.26
CA GLY A 96 19.70 -13.16 -5.82
C GLY A 96 18.49 -12.49 -5.15
N LEU A 97 18.70 -11.72 -4.07
CA LEU A 97 17.64 -10.90 -3.46
C LEU A 97 17.56 -9.54 -4.14
N PHE A 98 16.39 -9.21 -4.66
CA PHE A 98 16.02 -7.89 -5.16
C PHE A 98 15.30 -7.11 -4.06
N TYR A 99 15.71 -5.87 -3.81
CA TYR A 99 15.12 -5.05 -2.76
C TYR A 99 14.82 -3.61 -3.15
N ALA A 100 13.91 -3.00 -2.40
CA ALA A 100 13.69 -1.56 -2.40
C ALA A 100 13.55 -1.07 -0.97
N VAL A 101 13.93 0.19 -0.70
CA VAL A 101 13.80 0.81 0.62
C VAL A 101 13.03 2.11 0.52
N PHE A 102 11.99 2.27 1.34
CA PHE A 102 11.34 3.53 1.59
C PHE A 102 11.57 3.96 3.03
N GLY A 103 12.11 5.15 3.21
CA GLY A 103 12.33 5.74 4.53
C GLY A 103 11.26 6.78 4.86
N LEU A 104 10.79 6.79 6.10
CA LEU A 104 10.00 7.88 6.65
C LEU A 104 10.87 8.67 7.64
N GLY A 105 10.87 9.99 7.50
CA GLY A 105 11.59 10.88 8.39
C GLY A 105 11.17 12.33 8.23
N ASP A 106 11.90 13.20 8.90
CA ASP A 106 11.66 14.64 8.93
C ASP A 106 13.00 15.35 8.69
N SER A 107 13.05 16.18 7.64
CA SER A 107 14.28 16.87 7.23
C SER A 107 14.73 17.98 8.18
N THR A 108 13.92 18.38 9.16
CA THR A 108 14.35 19.28 10.24
C THR A 108 15.37 18.63 11.18
N TYR A 109 15.41 17.30 11.23
CA TYR A 109 16.36 16.56 12.04
C TYR A 109 17.66 16.29 11.27
N GLY A 110 18.80 16.54 11.92
CA GLY A 110 20.12 16.35 11.28
C GLY A 110 20.38 14.92 10.79
N LYS A 111 19.71 13.91 11.37
CA LYS A 111 19.78 12.50 10.92
C LYS A 111 18.53 12.09 10.12
N TYR A 112 18.11 12.93 9.18
CA TYR A 112 17.01 12.67 8.25
C TYR A 112 17.14 11.29 7.55
N ASN A 113 16.14 10.42 7.71
CA ASN A 113 16.04 9.10 7.08
C ASN A 113 17.23 8.16 7.31
N TYR A 114 17.95 8.35 8.42
CA TYR A 114 19.23 7.69 8.64
C TYR A 114 19.18 6.16 8.75
N PRO A 115 18.20 5.54 9.45
CA PRO A 115 18.02 4.09 9.47
C PRO A 115 17.80 3.48 8.08
N ALA A 116 16.90 4.07 7.27
CA ALA A 116 16.62 3.63 5.91
C ALA A 116 17.88 3.73 5.01
N LYS A 117 18.62 4.84 5.10
CA LYS A 117 19.88 5.05 4.36
C LYS A 117 20.96 4.02 4.74
N LYS A 118 21.04 3.67 6.03
CA LYS A 118 21.95 2.64 6.53
C LYS A 118 21.55 1.24 6.06
N LEU A 119 20.26 0.94 6.10
CA LEU A 119 19.71 -0.34 5.65
C LEU A 119 19.99 -0.56 4.17
N ASP A 120 19.64 0.41 3.33
CA ASP A 120 19.92 0.38 1.89
C ASP A 120 21.40 0.09 1.59
N ARG A 121 22.31 0.83 2.23
CA ARG A 121 23.75 0.60 2.07
C ARG A 121 24.17 -0.81 2.51
N ARG A 122 23.62 -1.29 3.63
CA ARG A 122 24.00 -2.60 4.17
C ARG A 122 23.50 -3.75 3.29
N LEU A 123 22.28 -3.68 2.78
CA LEU A 123 21.72 -4.67 1.85
C LEU A 123 22.57 -4.75 0.57
N PHE A 124 22.92 -3.61 0.00
CA PHE A 124 23.85 -3.55 -1.15
C PHE A 124 25.20 -4.19 -0.83
N ASN A 125 25.80 -3.87 0.32
CA ASN A 125 27.10 -4.44 0.73
C ASN A 125 27.05 -5.95 1.02
N LEU A 126 25.86 -6.52 1.20
CA LEU A 126 25.63 -7.95 1.40
C LEU A 126 25.31 -8.67 0.09
N GLY A 127 25.30 -7.97 -1.05
CA GLY A 127 25.15 -8.56 -2.38
C GLY A 127 23.72 -8.53 -2.93
N ALA A 128 22.79 -7.84 -2.26
CA ALA A 128 21.44 -7.65 -2.77
C ALA A 128 21.39 -6.61 -3.90
N GLU A 129 20.45 -6.77 -4.82
CA GLU A 129 20.25 -5.90 -5.98
C GLU A 129 19.11 -4.90 -5.75
N ARG A 130 19.35 -3.61 -6.00
CA ARG A 130 18.29 -2.59 -5.88
C ARG A 130 17.34 -2.66 -7.06
N ILE A 131 16.04 -2.69 -6.77
CA ILE A 131 14.96 -2.55 -7.75
C ILE A 131 14.82 -1.08 -8.19
N THR A 132 14.91 -0.16 -7.24
CA THR A 132 14.81 1.28 -7.45
C THR A 132 15.63 2.03 -6.41
N GLU A 133 15.92 3.31 -6.65
CA GLU A 133 16.50 4.19 -5.65
C GLU A 133 15.61 4.26 -4.40
N LYS A 134 16.26 4.42 -3.24
CA LYS A 134 15.54 4.55 -1.97
C LYS A 134 14.63 5.78 -1.96
N GLY A 135 13.40 5.61 -1.52
CA GLY A 135 12.49 6.73 -1.28
C GLY A 135 12.79 7.39 0.06
N LEU A 136 12.70 8.72 0.12
CA LEU A 136 12.93 9.50 1.32
C LEU A 136 11.69 10.36 1.58
N GLY A 137 10.75 9.81 2.34
CA GLY A 137 9.58 10.53 2.85
C GLY A 137 9.98 11.59 3.86
N ASP A 138 9.36 12.77 3.73
CA ASP A 138 9.63 13.94 4.54
C ASP A 138 8.33 14.52 5.12
N ASP A 139 8.19 14.50 6.44
CA ASP A 139 7.03 15.09 7.12
C ASP A 139 6.94 16.61 6.96
N GLN A 140 8.01 17.27 6.51
CA GLN A 140 8.00 18.71 6.18
C GLN A 140 7.37 19.02 4.82
N HIS A 141 7.15 18.01 3.97
CA HIS A 141 6.46 18.22 2.71
C HIS A 141 4.97 18.53 2.98
N SER A 142 4.33 19.33 2.11
CA SER A 142 2.91 19.71 2.30
C SER A 142 1.95 18.52 2.32
N SER A 143 2.31 17.44 1.62
CA SER A 143 1.62 16.14 1.62
C SER A 143 2.24 15.12 2.59
N GLY A 144 3.09 15.57 3.53
CA GLY A 144 3.88 14.68 4.39
C GLY A 144 4.72 13.67 3.60
N TYR A 145 4.97 12.50 4.20
CA TYR A 145 5.74 11.43 3.56
C TYR A 145 5.13 10.93 2.23
N GLU A 146 3.83 11.14 1.99
CA GLU A 146 3.16 10.73 0.75
C GLU A 146 3.70 11.45 -0.48
N GLY A 147 4.16 12.70 -0.32
CA GLY A 147 4.76 13.47 -1.41
C GLY A 147 5.98 12.79 -2.05
N ALA A 148 6.70 11.96 -1.29
CA ALA A 148 7.76 11.11 -1.81
C ALA A 148 7.30 9.67 -2.08
N LEU A 149 6.33 9.15 -1.32
CA LEU A 149 5.83 7.78 -1.47
C LEU A 149 5.15 7.56 -2.81
N ASP A 150 4.26 8.45 -3.22
CA ASP A 150 3.50 8.33 -4.47
C ASP A 150 4.39 8.20 -5.71
N PRO A 151 5.33 9.14 -5.99
CA PRO A 151 6.22 9.00 -7.14
C PRO A 151 7.16 7.80 -6.99
N TRP A 152 7.54 7.45 -5.75
CA TRP A 152 8.40 6.29 -5.52
C TRP A 152 7.70 4.97 -5.82
N LEU A 153 6.42 4.81 -5.45
CA LEU A 153 5.60 3.63 -5.75
C LEU A 153 5.46 3.44 -7.27
N LEU A 154 5.20 4.51 -8.03
CA LEU A 154 5.13 4.43 -9.50
C LEU A 154 6.42 3.88 -10.11
N ILE A 155 7.57 4.33 -9.61
CA ILE A 155 8.87 3.85 -10.08
C ILE A 155 9.12 2.40 -9.62
N LEU A 156 8.82 2.07 -8.36
CA LEU A 156 8.94 0.72 -7.82
C LEU A 156 8.18 -0.28 -8.69
N TRP A 157 6.91 0.00 -8.97
CA TRP A 157 6.05 -0.89 -9.73
C TRP A 157 6.49 -1.05 -11.18
N LYS A 158 6.91 0.05 -11.82
CA LYS A 158 7.49 0.00 -13.16
C LYS A 158 8.76 -0.86 -13.19
N SER A 159 9.67 -0.68 -12.23
CA SER A 159 10.93 -1.43 -12.15
C SER A 159 10.70 -2.91 -11.82
N LEU A 160 9.78 -3.22 -10.91
CA LEU A 160 9.42 -4.61 -10.59
C LEU A 160 8.84 -5.32 -11.79
N ASN A 161 7.92 -4.68 -12.53
CA ASN A 161 7.35 -5.26 -13.75
C ASN A 161 8.40 -5.51 -14.84
N GLN A 162 9.40 -4.62 -14.96
CA GLN A 162 10.52 -4.83 -15.88
C GLN A 162 11.44 -5.99 -15.46
N THR A 163 11.61 -6.18 -14.15
CA THR A 163 12.48 -7.23 -13.59
C THR A 163 11.79 -8.60 -13.60
N ASN A 164 10.49 -8.63 -13.30
CA ASN A 164 9.68 -9.84 -13.27
C ASN A 164 8.21 -9.54 -13.60
N PRO A 165 7.81 -9.64 -14.88
CA PRO A 165 6.45 -9.37 -15.31
C PRO A 165 5.38 -10.31 -14.71
N SER A 166 5.75 -11.55 -14.36
CA SER A 166 4.81 -12.52 -13.77
C SER A 166 4.51 -12.23 -12.30
N LEU A 167 5.39 -11.50 -11.60
CA LEU A 167 5.14 -11.10 -10.20
C LEU A 167 3.98 -10.11 -10.08
N LEU A 168 3.74 -9.29 -11.10
CA LEU A 168 2.80 -8.17 -11.08
C LEU A 168 2.07 -8.01 -12.43
N PRO A 169 1.31 -9.03 -12.88
CA PRO A 169 0.78 -9.10 -14.24
C PRO A 169 -0.28 -8.02 -14.56
N ARG A 170 -0.89 -7.40 -13.55
CA ARG A 170 -1.95 -6.39 -13.68
C ARG A 170 -1.52 -5.00 -13.23
N ILE A 171 -0.22 -4.80 -12.96
CA ILE A 171 0.23 -3.53 -12.40
C ILE A 171 0.09 -2.36 -13.36
N SER A 172 0.11 -2.60 -14.67
CA SER A 172 -0.20 -1.58 -15.67
C SER A 172 -1.62 -1.02 -15.49
N ASP A 173 -2.59 -1.85 -15.10
CA ASP A 173 -3.96 -1.42 -14.83
C ASP A 173 -4.05 -0.53 -13.57
N ALA A 174 -3.13 -0.74 -12.62
CA ALA A 174 -3.01 0.06 -11.40
C ALA A 174 -2.19 1.35 -11.58
N ILE A 175 -1.21 1.36 -12.51
CA ILE A 175 -0.36 2.51 -12.82
C ILE A 175 -1.05 3.48 -13.79
N HIS A 176 -2.00 3.01 -14.62
CA HIS A 176 -2.75 3.87 -15.54
C HIS A 176 -3.92 4.59 -14.82
N PRO A 177 -3.89 5.93 -14.71
CA PRO A 177 -4.92 6.72 -14.04
C PRO A 177 -6.14 6.95 -14.96
N ASN A 178 -6.61 5.92 -15.67
CA ASN A 178 -7.88 5.99 -16.39
C ASN A 178 -9.05 5.87 -15.40
N LEU A 179 -9.15 6.83 -14.48
CA LEU A 179 -10.39 7.22 -13.81
C LEU A 179 -11.46 7.70 -14.82
N ASN A 180 -11.11 7.88 -16.10
CA ASN A 180 -12.03 8.29 -17.18
C ASN A 180 -12.80 7.13 -17.84
N ILE A 181 -12.65 5.88 -17.39
CA ILE A 181 -13.48 4.74 -17.86
C ILE A 181 -14.28 4.16 -16.68
N LEU A 182 -14.79 5.05 -15.83
CA LEU A 182 -16.01 4.76 -15.09
C LEU A 182 -17.10 5.37 -15.96
N GLY A 183 -18.09 4.59 -16.40
CA GLY A 183 -19.23 5.13 -17.14
C GLY A 183 -20.06 6.12 -16.29
N ASP A 184 -21.36 6.21 -16.53
CA ASP A 184 -22.26 6.90 -15.60
C ASP A 184 -22.49 6.06 -14.34
N ALA A 185 -22.50 6.71 -13.17
CA ALA A 185 -22.68 6.03 -11.87
C ALA A 185 -24.00 5.25 -11.85
N LYS A 186 -23.93 3.94 -11.59
CA LYS A 186 -25.11 3.06 -11.55
C LYS A 186 -26.00 3.27 -10.32
N VAL A 187 -25.48 3.91 -9.27
CA VAL A 187 -26.23 4.28 -8.07
C VAL A 187 -25.76 5.64 -7.58
N GLU A 188 -26.70 6.55 -7.40
CA GLU A 188 -26.48 7.89 -6.86
C GLU A 188 -26.95 7.95 -5.40
N VAL A 189 -26.03 8.28 -4.48
CA VAL A 189 -26.38 8.50 -3.07
C VAL A 189 -26.33 10.00 -2.79
N ILE A 190 -27.51 10.59 -2.59
CA ILE A 190 -27.70 11.99 -2.23
C ILE A 190 -27.82 12.08 -0.71
N TYR A 191 -26.91 12.81 -0.08
CA TYR A 191 -27.01 13.13 1.34
C TYR A 191 -27.95 14.31 1.52
N TYR A 192 -28.97 14.13 2.36
CA TYR A 192 -29.72 15.26 2.91
C TYR A 192 -29.14 15.57 4.29
N SER A 193 -28.79 16.84 4.50
CA SER A 193 -28.59 17.35 5.86
C SER A 193 -29.91 17.17 6.61
N ALA A 194 -30.00 16.16 7.48
CA ALA A 194 -31.09 16.09 8.43
C ALA A 194 -30.90 17.25 9.42
N PRO A 195 -31.91 18.11 9.62
CA PRO A 195 -31.83 19.10 10.68
C PRO A 195 -31.88 18.32 12.00
N GLN A 196 -30.79 18.41 12.76
CA GLN A 196 -30.57 17.85 14.10
C GLN A 196 -30.01 16.42 14.15
N ASP A 197 -28.71 16.28 13.84
CA ASP A 197 -27.81 15.41 14.60
C ASP A 197 -26.37 15.92 14.48
N THR A 198 -25.86 16.51 15.55
CA THR A 198 -24.54 17.19 15.63
C THR A 198 -23.35 16.25 15.75
N THR A 199 -23.49 14.99 15.32
CA THR A 199 -22.42 13.97 15.39
C THR A 199 -22.05 13.40 14.02
N ILE A 200 -22.09 14.23 12.97
CA ILE A 200 -21.45 13.86 11.70
C ILE A 200 -19.94 14.03 11.89
N SER A 201 -19.27 12.89 12.12
CA SER A 201 -17.80 12.79 12.12
C SER A 201 -17.26 13.28 10.78
N ASP A 202 -16.08 13.92 10.78
CA ASP A 202 -15.41 14.44 9.59
C ASP A 202 -15.59 13.48 8.38
N PRO A 203 -16.11 13.94 7.23
CA PRO A 203 -16.33 13.12 6.04
C PRO A 203 -15.10 12.29 5.64
N LYS A 204 -13.89 12.81 5.90
CA LYS A 204 -12.64 12.06 5.66
C LYS A 204 -12.60 10.77 6.48
N ILE A 205 -13.02 10.81 7.74
CA ILE A 205 -13.07 9.65 8.64
C ILE A 205 -14.08 8.63 8.13
N LEU A 206 -15.24 9.07 7.65
CA LEU A 206 -16.26 8.18 7.08
C LEU A 206 -15.77 7.50 5.79
N ILE A 207 -15.04 8.22 4.94
CA ILE A 207 -14.43 7.70 3.72
C ILE A 207 -13.33 6.69 4.04
N GLU A 208 -12.45 6.99 4.98
CA GLU A 208 -11.41 6.06 5.43
C GLU A 208 -12.01 4.80 6.03
N ARG A 209 -13.07 4.95 6.83
CA ARG A 209 -13.80 3.82 7.40
C ARG A 209 -14.45 2.97 6.29
N ALA A 210 -15.12 3.59 5.32
CA ALA A 210 -15.69 2.87 4.18
C ALA A 210 -14.62 2.15 3.34
N ARG A 211 -13.45 2.78 3.12
CA ARG A 211 -12.30 2.15 2.45
C ARG A 211 -11.74 0.96 3.23
N SER A 212 -11.66 1.07 4.56
CA SER A 212 -11.20 -0.01 5.45
C SER A 212 -12.16 -1.20 5.52
N MET A 213 -13.44 -0.97 5.18
CA MET A 213 -14.50 -1.98 5.24
C MET A 213 -14.71 -2.72 3.91
N SER A 214 -14.01 -2.38 2.83
CA SER A 214 -14.15 -3.08 1.55
C SER A 214 -13.33 -4.37 1.56
N PRO A 215 -13.96 -5.55 1.61
CA PRO A 215 -13.26 -6.80 1.41
C PRO A 215 -13.09 -6.96 -0.09
N ALA A 216 -12.02 -6.39 -0.66
CA ALA A 216 -11.59 -6.68 -2.03
C ALA A 216 -11.04 -8.12 -2.16
N LEU A 217 -11.64 -9.06 -1.43
CA LEU A 217 -11.32 -10.47 -1.40
C LEU A 217 -12.25 -11.18 -2.37
N LYS A 218 -11.63 -11.68 -3.46
CA LYS A 218 -12.17 -12.49 -4.57
C LYS A 218 -12.51 -11.70 -5.82
N TYR A 219 -11.48 -11.54 -6.66
CA TYR A 219 -11.62 -11.45 -8.10
C TYR A 219 -12.41 -12.67 -8.60
N HIS A 220 -13.72 -12.51 -8.83
CA HIS A 220 -14.40 -13.33 -9.83
C HIS A 220 -14.16 -12.67 -11.19
N ASN A 221 -13.86 -13.50 -12.19
CA ASN A 221 -13.50 -13.17 -13.57
C ASN A 221 -14.02 -11.82 -14.09
N GLU A 222 -13.13 -11.15 -14.85
CA GLU A 222 -13.25 -9.82 -15.48
C GLU A 222 -12.60 -8.72 -14.62
N GLY A 223 -11.52 -8.14 -15.16
CA GLY A 223 -10.56 -7.26 -14.47
C GLY A 223 -11.07 -5.90 -14.03
N GLU A 224 -12.29 -5.81 -13.50
CA GLU A 224 -12.82 -4.60 -12.88
C GLU A 224 -12.78 -4.71 -11.34
N PRO A 225 -12.43 -3.63 -10.62
CA PRO A 225 -12.58 -3.59 -9.18
C PRO A 225 -14.06 -3.74 -8.81
N GLN A 226 -14.39 -4.67 -7.90
CA GLN A 226 -15.77 -4.90 -7.50
C GLN A 226 -16.44 -3.65 -6.90
N PHE A 227 -15.66 -2.73 -6.31
CA PHE A 227 -16.17 -1.48 -5.80
C PHE A 227 -15.20 -0.30 -5.99
N MET A 228 -15.72 0.87 -6.36
CA MET A 228 -14.98 2.14 -6.38
C MET A 228 -15.80 3.25 -5.71
N LEU A 229 -15.11 4.13 -4.99
CA LEU A 229 -15.67 5.21 -4.17
C LEU A 229 -15.10 6.56 -4.65
N GLN A 230 -15.98 7.45 -5.13
CA GLN A 230 -15.58 8.79 -5.59
C GLN A 230 -16.44 9.86 -4.91
N MET A 231 -15.79 10.90 -4.37
CA MET A 231 -16.48 12.08 -3.85
C MET A 231 -16.58 13.14 -4.93
N VAL A 232 -17.77 13.71 -5.12
CA VAL A 232 -18.01 14.85 -6.00
C VAL A 232 -18.52 16.02 -5.16
N TYR A 233 -17.91 17.19 -5.38
CA TYR A 233 -18.28 18.46 -4.74
C TYR A 233 -19.04 19.31 -5.76
N HIS A 234 -20.26 19.73 -5.44
CA HIS A 234 -21.02 20.67 -6.25
C HIS A 234 -21.00 22.05 -5.59
N GLU A 235 -20.59 23.08 -6.33
CA GLU A 235 -20.38 24.44 -5.79
C GLU A 235 -21.68 25.25 -5.61
N GLU A 236 -22.81 24.83 -6.19
CA GLU A 236 -24.06 25.62 -6.20
C GLU A 236 -25.21 25.06 -5.35
N GLY A 237 -24.97 24.01 -4.55
CA GLY A 237 -25.96 23.52 -3.59
C GLY A 237 -25.26 22.71 -2.51
N GLU A 238 -25.55 22.97 -1.24
CA GLU A 238 -24.94 22.33 -0.07
C GLU A 238 -25.26 20.82 0.02
N TYR A 239 -24.74 20.02 -0.89
CA TYR A 239 -24.73 18.57 -0.77
C TYR A 239 -23.39 18.00 -1.23
N ARG A 240 -23.00 16.91 -0.56
CA ARG A 240 -21.81 16.12 -0.84
C ARG A 240 -22.28 14.82 -1.46
N GLN A 241 -21.70 14.41 -2.59
CA GLN A 241 -22.10 13.19 -3.29
C GLN A 241 -20.98 12.15 -3.19
N LEU A 242 -21.33 10.96 -2.74
CA LEU A 242 -20.41 9.82 -2.64
C LEU A 242 -20.90 8.78 -3.66
N GLY A 243 -20.23 8.71 -4.80
CA GLY A 243 -20.53 7.75 -5.86
C GLY A 243 -20.00 6.37 -5.50
N PHE A 244 -20.88 5.37 -5.57
CA PHE A 244 -20.52 3.96 -5.41
C PHE A 244 -20.60 3.27 -6.77
N TRP A 245 -19.52 2.61 -7.11
CA TRP A 245 -19.44 1.73 -8.26
C TRP A 245 -19.49 0.31 -7.76
N ALA A 246 -20.32 -0.54 -8.34
CA ALA A 246 -20.41 -1.95 -8.00
C ALA A 246 -20.40 -2.79 -9.28
N GLY A 247 -19.50 -3.78 -9.33
CA GLY A 247 -19.43 -4.74 -10.43
C GLY A 247 -20.71 -5.56 -10.58
N LYS A 248 -20.91 -6.18 -11.75
CA LYS A 248 -22.09 -7.01 -12.03
C LYS A 248 -22.13 -8.21 -11.07
N GLY A 249 -23.19 -8.32 -10.26
CA GLY A 249 -23.35 -9.39 -9.26
C GLY A 249 -22.88 -9.04 -7.84
N ALA A 250 -22.45 -7.80 -7.59
CA ALA A 250 -22.10 -7.32 -6.26
C ALA A 250 -23.33 -7.28 -5.33
N ASN A 251 -23.25 -7.94 -4.17
CA ASN A 251 -24.27 -7.86 -3.13
C ASN A 251 -24.05 -6.61 -2.28
N ILE A 252 -24.78 -5.55 -2.63
CA ILE A 252 -24.71 -4.23 -2.01
C ILE A 252 -25.24 -4.24 -0.55
N GLY A 253 -26.04 -5.25 -0.15
CA GLY A 253 -26.69 -5.31 1.16
C GLY A 253 -25.72 -5.29 2.35
N ASN A 254 -24.51 -5.83 2.19
CA ASN A 254 -23.51 -5.89 3.27
C ASN A 254 -22.75 -4.58 3.49
N LEU A 255 -22.76 -3.66 2.51
CA LEU A 255 -22.11 -2.34 2.65
C LEU A 255 -22.92 -1.40 3.55
N PHE A 256 -24.24 -1.63 3.63
CA PHE A 256 -25.20 -0.71 4.22
C PHE A 256 -25.77 -1.16 5.58
N CYS A 257 -25.44 -2.37 6.05
CA CYS A 257 -25.90 -2.86 7.35
C CYS A 257 -25.17 -2.27 8.58
N ALA A 258 -24.13 -1.44 8.41
CA ALA A 258 -23.29 -0.99 9.53
C ALA A 258 -23.27 0.54 9.77
N VAL A 259 -24.13 1.33 9.10
CA VAL A 259 -24.29 2.77 9.40
C VAL A 259 -25.61 2.97 10.14
N PRO A 260 -25.62 3.54 11.37
CA PRO A 260 -26.87 3.81 12.06
C PRO A 260 -27.68 4.86 11.29
N LYS A 261 -28.82 4.42 10.73
CA LYS A 261 -30.03 5.20 10.43
C LYS A 261 -29.87 6.57 9.75
N VAL A 262 -29.33 6.68 8.53
CA VAL A 262 -29.74 7.76 7.61
C VAL A 262 -29.61 7.31 6.14
N LEU A 263 -30.45 6.38 5.70
CA LEU A 263 -30.55 6.01 4.28
C LEU A 263 -32.03 5.86 3.93
N LYS A 264 -32.63 6.89 3.34
CA LYS A 264 -33.81 6.70 2.49
C LYS A 264 -33.28 6.38 1.10
N LEU A 265 -33.23 5.09 0.78
CA LEU A 265 -33.02 4.61 -0.59
C LEU A 265 -34.19 5.11 -1.44
N HIS A 266 -33.90 5.90 -2.47
CA HIS A 266 -34.85 6.08 -3.56
C HIS A 266 -34.52 5.01 -4.60
N GLU A 267 -35.26 3.90 -4.60
CA GLU A 267 -35.20 2.95 -5.71
C GLU A 267 -35.80 3.64 -6.93
N SER A 268 -34.95 4.10 -7.85
CA SER A 268 -35.39 4.41 -9.21
C SER A 268 -35.23 3.16 -10.07
N HIS A 269 -36.33 2.77 -10.70
CA HIS A 269 -36.44 1.55 -11.49
C HIS A 269 -35.42 1.50 -12.64
N PHE A 270 -34.61 0.44 -12.65
CA PHE A 270 -33.88 -0.02 -13.82
C PHE A 270 -34.85 -0.53 -14.90
N TRP A 271 -34.64 -0.17 -16.16
CA TRP A 271 -34.77 -1.10 -17.30
C TRP A 271 -33.85 -0.71 -18.46
N ASN A 272 -33.15 -1.74 -18.94
CA ASN A 272 -32.31 -1.95 -20.13
C ASN A 272 -30.93 -1.28 -20.22
#